data_AF-A0A3P9BTG5-F1
#
_entry.id   AF-A0A3P9BTG5-F1
#
_cell.length_a   1.000
_cell.length_b   1.000
_cell.length_c   1.000
_cell.angle_alpha   90.00
_cell.angle_beta   90.00
_cell.angle_gamma   90.00
#
_symmetry.space_group_name_H-M   'P 1'
#
loop_
_entity.id
_entity.type
_entity.pdbx_description
1 polymer ?
#
loop_
_entity_poly.entity_id
_entity_poly.type
_entity_poly.pdbx_seq_one_letter_code
_entity_poly.pdbx_strand_id
1 'polypeptide(L)'
;MASFSSVLFFCSIFFRPLEAFSNIHVSQVACGSQHSVALTKGTLYTWGQDCRGQLGLGTRESVCRSPQHVPSLSAIPVIQVAAGGDQSFALSVSGGVFSWGRNDCGQLGLGDTKGTVALK
;
A
#
# COMPACT_ATOMS: atom_id res chain seq x y z
N MET A 1 -35.25 40.17 -14.40
CA MET A 1 -34.12 41.13 -14.28
C MET A 1 -32.87 40.34 -13.99
N ALA A 2 -31.81 40.66 -14.73
CA ALA A 2 -30.50 39.98 -14.80
C ALA A 2 -29.78 39.99 -13.43
N SER A 3 -29.13 38.88 -13.06
CA SER A 3 -27.67 38.65 -13.17
C SER A 3 -26.85 39.28 -12.04
N PHE A 4 -26.21 38.43 -11.25
CA PHE A 4 -24.80 38.60 -10.90
C PHE A 4 -24.07 37.28 -11.15
N SER A 5 -23.55 37.17 -12.37
CA SER A 5 -22.42 36.34 -12.73
C SER A 5 -21.14 36.93 -12.12
N SER A 6 -20.32 36.08 -11.48
CA SER A 6 -18.86 36.18 -11.60
C SER A 6 -18.19 34.96 -10.98
N VAL A 7 -17.95 33.97 -11.84
CA VAL A 7 -16.72 33.17 -11.97
C VAL A 7 -15.77 33.21 -10.77
N LEU A 8 -15.75 32.13 -10.00
CA LEU A 8 -14.53 31.60 -9.39
C LEU A 8 -14.51 30.08 -9.61
N PHE A 9 -14.18 29.71 -10.83
CA PHE A 9 -13.75 28.35 -11.19
C PHE A 9 -12.35 28.12 -10.62
N PHE A 10 -12.19 28.24 -9.31
CA PHE A 10 -11.00 27.73 -8.63
C PHE A 10 -11.17 26.23 -8.59
N CYS A 11 -10.33 25.52 -9.34
CA CYS A 11 -10.07 24.09 -9.17
C CYS A 11 -9.72 23.86 -7.69
N SER A 12 -10.74 23.66 -6.88
CA SER A 12 -10.61 23.46 -5.45
C SER A 12 -10.26 21.99 -5.31
N ILE A 13 -8.97 21.69 -5.37
CA ILE A 13 -8.46 20.37 -4.99
C ILE A 13 -8.73 20.25 -3.49
N PHE A 14 -9.93 19.82 -3.14
CA PHE A 14 -10.29 19.46 -1.78
C PHE A 14 -9.57 18.15 -1.47
N PHE A 15 -8.40 18.26 -0.86
CA PHE A 15 -7.75 17.11 -0.23
C PHE A 15 -8.70 16.58 0.84
N ARG A 16 -9.17 15.35 0.66
CA ARG A 16 -9.96 14.65 1.68
C ARG A 16 -9.00 13.82 2.53
N PRO A 17 -9.00 13.99 3.86
CA PRO A 17 -8.25 13.08 4.72
C PRO A 17 -8.78 11.67 4.51
N LEU A 18 -7.88 10.68 4.60
CA LEU A 18 -8.31 9.29 4.52
C LEU A 18 -8.91 8.90 5.87
N GLU A 19 -10.25 8.84 5.92
CA GLU A 19 -11.00 8.58 7.16
C GLU A 19 -10.56 7.29 7.88
N ALA A 20 -10.04 6.31 7.11
CA ALA A 20 -9.47 5.06 7.63
C ALA A 20 -8.31 5.28 8.61
N PHE A 21 -7.61 6.42 8.53
CA PHE A 21 -6.48 6.78 9.41
C PHE A 21 -6.78 7.99 10.30
N SER A 22 -8.04 8.45 10.40
CA SER A 22 -8.43 9.64 11.17
C SER A 22 -7.97 9.60 12.65
N ASN A 23 -7.91 8.40 13.24
CA ASN A 23 -7.51 8.17 14.63
C ASN A 23 -6.30 7.23 14.75
N ILE A 24 -5.53 7.05 13.66
CA ILE A 24 -4.39 6.14 13.62
C ILE A 24 -3.15 6.92 13.20
N HIS A 25 -2.08 6.80 13.99
CA HIS A 25 -0.81 7.43 13.66
C HIS A 25 -0.10 6.62 12.55
N VAL A 26 -0.07 7.17 11.34
CA VAL A 26 0.70 6.65 10.21
C VAL A 26 2.15 7.15 10.34
N SER A 27 3.10 6.21 10.42
CA SER A 27 4.52 6.50 10.57
C SER A 27 5.24 6.58 9.23
N GLN A 28 4.77 5.86 8.21
CA GLN A 28 5.35 5.88 6.87
C GLN A 28 4.31 5.58 5.80
N VAL A 29 4.52 6.13 4.61
CA VAL A 29 3.78 5.77 3.39
C VAL A 29 4.76 5.43 2.27
N ALA A 30 4.37 4.52 1.38
CA ALA A 30 5.08 4.20 0.14
C ALA A 30 4.06 3.99 -0.98
N CYS A 31 4.47 4.30 -2.22
CA CYS A 31 3.63 4.15 -3.40
C CYS A 31 4.32 3.32 -4.47
N GLY A 32 3.54 2.43 -5.09
CA GLY A 32 3.93 1.75 -6.32
C GLY A 32 3.26 2.37 -7.54
N SER A 33 3.17 1.61 -8.65
CA SER A 33 2.53 2.10 -9.88
C SER A 33 1.05 2.42 -9.69
N GLN A 34 0.30 1.50 -9.08
CA GLN A 34 -1.15 1.61 -8.89
C GLN A 34 -1.61 1.11 -7.51
N HIS A 35 -0.70 1.02 -6.55
CA HIS A 35 -0.99 0.63 -5.18
C HIS A 35 -0.24 1.52 -4.19
N SER A 36 -0.69 1.49 -2.95
CA SER A 36 -0.11 2.28 -1.86
C SER A 36 -0.02 1.44 -0.61
N VAL A 37 0.99 1.74 0.20
CA VAL A 37 1.30 1.06 1.46
C VAL A 37 1.41 2.12 2.54
N ALA A 38 0.82 1.86 3.70
CA ALA A 38 0.97 2.66 4.91
C ALA A 38 1.42 1.77 6.06
N LEU A 39 2.37 2.28 6.85
CA LEU A 39 2.82 1.68 8.10
C LEU A 39 2.33 2.54 9.26
N THR A 40 1.82 1.90 10.31
CA THR A 40 1.42 2.56 11.55
C THR A 40 2.33 2.11 12.70
N LYS A 41 1.80 1.75 13.86
CA LYS A 41 2.56 1.20 15.00
C LYS A 41 2.87 -0.29 14.80
N GLY A 42 3.59 -0.61 13.72
CA GLY A 42 3.94 -1.99 13.36
C GLY A 42 2.89 -2.72 12.53
N THR A 43 1.80 -2.05 12.15
CA THR A 43 0.72 -2.62 11.33
C THR A 43 0.78 -2.06 9.91
N LEU A 44 0.64 -2.96 8.93
CA LEU A 44 0.67 -2.62 7.51
C LEU A 44 -0.72 -2.55 6.90
N TYR A 45 -0.94 -1.52 6.10
CA TYR A 45 -2.13 -1.33 5.31
C TYR A 45 -1.76 -1.13 3.85
N THR A 46 -2.53 -1.74 2.94
CA THR A 46 -2.33 -1.66 1.50
C THR A 46 -3.65 -1.42 0.78
N TRP A 47 -3.63 -0.66 -0.30
CA TRP A 47 -4.79 -0.44 -1.16
C TRP A 47 -4.36 -0.13 -2.60
N GLY A 48 -5.32 -0.18 -3.53
CA GLY A 48 -5.12 0.02 -4.95
C GLY A 48 -5.28 -1.28 -5.75
N GLN A 49 -4.52 -1.42 -6.83
CA GLN A 49 -4.55 -2.59 -7.71
C GLN A 49 -3.87 -3.81 -7.06
N ASP A 50 -4.43 -5.00 -7.28
CA ASP A 50 -3.89 -6.26 -6.74
C ASP A 50 -3.75 -7.39 -7.78
N CYS A 51 -3.66 -7.04 -9.07
CA CYS A 51 -3.57 -7.99 -10.18
C CYS A 51 -2.29 -8.87 -10.18
N ARG A 52 -1.32 -8.56 -9.31
CA ARG A 52 -0.09 -9.31 -9.10
C ARG A 52 0.08 -9.78 -7.65
N GLY A 53 -0.89 -9.52 -6.77
CA GLY A 53 -0.79 -9.82 -5.33
C GLY A 53 0.05 -8.80 -4.55
N GLN A 54 0.26 -7.59 -5.09
CA GLN A 54 1.09 -6.54 -4.49
C GLN A 54 0.50 -5.96 -3.19
N LEU A 55 -0.78 -6.23 -2.89
CA LEU A 55 -1.38 -5.86 -1.60
C LEU A 55 -1.10 -6.91 -0.51
N GLY A 56 -0.78 -8.16 -0.87
CA GLY A 56 -0.44 -9.19 0.13
C GLY A 56 -1.62 -9.63 1.01
N LEU A 57 -2.85 -9.47 0.52
CA LEU A 57 -4.08 -9.78 1.28
C LEU A 57 -4.43 -11.28 1.30
N GLY A 58 -3.64 -12.14 0.66
CA GLY A 58 -3.88 -13.58 0.56
C GLY A 58 -4.95 -13.97 -0.48
N THR A 59 -5.71 -13.00 -0.97
CA THR A 59 -6.56 -13.11 -2.16
C THR A 59 -5.92 -12.30 -3.30
N ARG A 60 -6.34 -12.58 -4.54
CA ARG A 60 -6.03 -11.73 -5.71
C ARG A 60 -7.32 -11.06 -6.15
N GLU A 61 -7.72 -10.03 -5.43
CA GLU A 61 -8.76 -9.15 -5.94
C GLU A 61 -8.20 -8.30 -7.08
N SER A 62 -9.05 -7.75 -7.95
CA SER A 62 -8.53 -6.86 -9.00
C SER A 62 -8.09 -5.52 -8.40
N VAL A 63 -8.86 -4.98 -7.44
CA VAL A 63 -8.67 -3.66 -6.84
C VAL A 63 -9.30 -3.59 -5.44
N CYS A 64 -8.55 -3.10 -4.45
CA CYS A 64 -9.06 -2.66 -3.16
C CYS A 64 -9.10 -1.12 -3.09
N ARG A 65 -10.28 -0.53 -2.89
CA ARG A 65 -10.47 0.94 -2.95
C ARG A 65 -10.25 1.66 -1.61
N SER A 66 -10.03 0.91 -0.55
CA SER A 66 -9.78 1.41 0.80
C SER A 66 -8.59 0.67 1.42
N PRO A 67 -7.84 1.29 2.35
CA PRO A 67 -6.78 0.62 3.09
C PRO A 67 -7.26 -0.69 3.71
N GLN A 68 -6.59 -1.77 3.35
CA GLN A 68 -6.81 -3.11 3.91
C GLN A 68 -5.60 -3.52 4.74
N HIS A 69 -5.85 -4.09 5.91
CA HIS A 69 -4.80 -4.63 6.75
C HIS A 69 -4.16 -5.87 6.11
N VAL A 70 -2.83 -5.98 6.14
CA VAL A 70 -2.09 -7.13 5.61
C VAL A 70 -1.96 -8.21 6.69
N PRO A 71 -2.78 -9.28 6.68
CA PRO A 71 -2.86 -10.22 7.79
C PRO A 71 -1.56 -11.02 8.00
N SER A 72 -0.87 -11.36 6.91
CA SER A 72 0.34 -12.19 6.93
C SER A 72 1.53 -11.56 7.66
N LEU A 73 1.54 -10.23 7.84
CA LEU A 73 2.62 -9.49 8.52
C LEU A 73 2.18 -8.91 9.86
N SER A 74 0.97 -9.23 10.33
CA SER A 74 0.40 -8.67 11.58
C SER A 74 1.17 -9.05 12.84
N ALA A 75 1.82 -10.22 12.85
CA ALA A 75 2.65 -10.70 13.96
C ALA A 75 4.11 -10.22 13.88
N ILE A 76 4.49 -9.49 12.81
CA ILE A 76 5.86 -9.08 12.56
C ILE A 76 5.97 -7.58 12.83
N PRO A 77 6.81 -7.13 13.78
CA PRO A 77 6.96 -5.72 14.06
C PRO A 77 7.74 -5.07 12.90
N VAL A 78 7.03 -4.38 12.01
CA VAL A 78 7.59 -3.68 10.85
C VAL A 78 8.00 -2.25 11.23
N ILE A 79 9.18 -1.82 10.77
CA ILE A 79 9.74 -0.48 11.00
C ILE A 79 9.86 0.35 9.73
N GLN A 80 9.86 -0.28 8.56
CA GLN A 80 9.97 0.43 7.29
C GLN A 80 9.22 -0.30 6.18
N VAL A 81 8.65 0.48 5.26
CA VAL A 81 8.03 0.00 4.03
C VAL A 81 8.68 0.59 2.80
N ALA A 82 8.63 -0.15 1.70
CA ALA A 82 8.91 0.36 0.37
C ALA A 82 7.96 -0.29 -0.64
N ALA A 83 7.74 0.38 -1.76
CA ALA A 83 6.97 -0.15 -2.87
C ALA A 83 7.72 0.15 -4.17
N GLY A 84 7.65 -0.77 -5.12
CA GLY A 84 8.01 -0.47 -6.51
C GLY A 84 6.79 -0.63 -7.40
N GLY A 85 6.97 -0.91 -8.69
CA GLY A 85 5.85 -0.94 -9.65
C GLY A 85 4.66 -1.81 -9.21
N ASP A 86 4.89 -3.11 -9.12
CA ASP A 86 3.89 -4.14 -8.81
C ASP A 86 4.32 -5.02 -7.62
N GLN A 87 5.14 -4.48 -6.72
CA GLN A 87 5.76 -5.20 -5.61
C GLN A 87 5.87 -4.30 -4.38
N SER A 88 5.83 -4.93 -3.22
CA SER A 88 5.88 -4.29 -1.92
C SER A 88 6.95 -4.94 -1.06
N PHE A 89 7.52 -4.15 -0.14
CA PHE A 89 8.57 -4.57 0.78
C PHE A 89 8.31 -4.05 2.19
N ALA A 90 8.74 -4.83 3.17
CA ALA A 90 8.73 -4.45 4.58
C ALA A 90 10.04 -4.87 5.27
N LEU A 91 10.54 -4.03 6.17
CA LEU A 91 11.68 -4.32 7.05
C LEU A 91 11.17 -4.47 8.48
N SER A 92 11.49 -5.58 9.15
CA SER A 92 11.17 -5.79 10.56
C SER A 92 12.20 -5.17 11.50
N VAL A 93 11.80 -4.98 12.77
CA VAL A 93 12.72 -4.62 13.88
C VAL A 93 13.90 -5.59 13.98
N SER A 94 13.68 -6.87 13.68
CA SER A 94 14.72 -7.91 13.72
C SER A 94 15.69 -7.86 12.52
N GLY A 95 15.50 -6.94 11.58
CA GLY A 95 16.31 -6.83 10.36
C GLY A 95 15.88 -7.78 9.23
N GLY A 96 14.75 -8.48 9.39
CA GLY A 96 14.18 -9.31 8.33
C GLY A 96 13.53 -8.47 7.25
N VAL A 97 13.79 -8.80 5.98
CA VAL A 97 13.17 -8.14 4.81
C VAL A 97 12.13 -9.08 4.21
N PHE A 98 10.92 -8.57 4.03
CA PHE A 98 9.80 -9.27 3.43
C PHE A 98 9.45 -8.61 2.11
N SER A 99 9.15 -9.42 1.10
CA SER A 99 8.80 -8.97 -0.24
C SER A 99 7.58 -9.75 -0.77
N TRP A 100 6.68 -9.06 -1.47
CA TRP A 100 5.50 -9.68 -2.09
C TRP A 100 5.04 -8.93 -3.33
N GLY A 101 4.22 -9.59 -4.15
CA GLY A 101 3.69 -9.07 -5.41
C GLY A 101 4.28 -9.76 -6.64
N ARG A 102 4.51 -8.99 -7.71
CA ARG A 102 5.04 -9.48 -8.98
C ARG A 102 6.46 -9.99 -8.81
N ASN A 103 6.76 -11.16 -9.36
CA ASN A 103 8.09 -11.78 -9.31
C ASN A 103 8.61 -12.31 -10.66
N ASP A 104 8.05 -11.87 -11.78
CA ASP A 104 8.37 -12.40 -13.12
C ASP A 104 9.87 -12.31 -13.48
N CYS A 105 10.62 -11.39 -12.85
CA CYS A 105 12.04 -11.15 -13.08
C CYS A 105 12.90 -11.46 -11.83
N GLY A 106 12.35 -12.11 -10.81
CA GLY A 106 13.07 -12.35 -9.55
C GLY A 106 13.19 -11.10 -8.66
N GLN A 107 12.39 -10.05 -8.91
CA GLN A 107 12.45 -8.78 -8.18
C GLN A 107 12.12 -8.91 -6.67
N LEU A 108 11.54 -10.02 -6.24
CA LEU A 108 11.31 -10.30 -4.82
C LEU A 108 12.57 -10.81 -4.11
N GLY A 109 13.61 -11.23 -4.84
CA GLY A 109 14.87 -11.69 -4.26
C GLY A 109 14.80 -13.07 -3.60
N LEU A 110 13.77 -13.87 -3.91
CA LEU A 110 13.51 -15.18 -3.27
C LEU A 110 14.32 -16.34 -3.87
N GLY A 111 15.19 -16.07 -4.86
CA GLY A 111 15.93 -17.11 -5.60
C GLY A 111 15.07 -17.85 -6.63
N ASP A 112 13.84 -17.41 -6.86
CA ASP A 112 12.93 -17.90 -7.89
C ASP A 112 12.13 -16.76 -8.53
N THR A 113 11.25 -17.11 -9.47
CA THR A 113 10.33 -16.19 -10.15
C THR A 113 8.86 -16.43 -9.76
N LYS A 114 8.60 -17.00 -8.57
CA LYS A 114 7.25 -17.28 -8.08
C LYS A 114 6.74 -16.12 -7.21
N GLY A 115 5.50 -15.72 -7.42
CA GLY A 115 4.87 -14.61 -6.68
C GLY A 115 4.18 -15.05 -5.38
N THR A 116 4.88 -15.76 -4.50
CA THR A 116 4.30 -16.27 -3.24
C THR A 116 4.83 -15.49 -2.05
N VAL A 117 3.98 -15.27 -1.04
CA VAL A 117 4.34 -14.73 0.27
C VAL A 117 5.28 -15.73 0.95
N ALA A 118 6.59 -15.47 0.91
CA ALA A 118 7.54 -16.21 1.73
C ALA A 118 7.46 -15.67 3.17
N LEU A 119 6.64 -16.30 4.01
CA LEU A 119 6.86 -16.26 5.44
C LEU A 119 7.88 -17.37 5.73
N LYS A 120 9.13 -17.00 6.03
CA LYS A 120 10.07 -17.87 6.73
C LYS A 120 10.02 -17.55 8.21
#